data_AF-W1Y029-F1
#
_entry.id   AF-W1Y029-F1
#
_cell.length_a   1.000
_cell.length_b   1.000
_cell.length_c   1.000
_cell.angle_alpha   90.00
_cell.angle_beta   90.00
_cell.angle_gamma   90.00
#
_symmetry.space_group_name_H-M   'P 1'
#
loop_
_entity.id
_entity.type
_entity.pdbx_description
1 polymer ?
#
loop_
_entity_poly.entity_id
_entity_poly.type
_entity_poly.pdbx_seq_one_letter_code
_entity_poly.pdbx_strand_id
1 'polypeptide(L)' 'IELILWRGVFLTAEGEKLAQESRERHQIVENFLLVLGVSPEIARRDAEGMEHHVSEETLDAFRLFTQKHGAK' A
#
# COMPACT_ATOMS: atom_id res chain seq x y z
N ILE A 1 -26.10 -10.02 33.70
CA ILE A 1 -25.22 -10.53 32.62
C ILE A 1 -24.78 -9.30 31.85
N GLU A 2 -23.57 -8.80 32.12
CA GLU A 2 -23.02 -7.67 31.37
C GLU A 2 -22.65 -8.16 29.96
N LEU A 3 -23.29 -7.58 28.95
CA LEU A 3 -22.88 -7.72 27.56
C LEU A 3 -21.60 -6.91 27.35
N ILE A 4 -20.44 -7.58 27.32
CA ILE A 4 -19.21 -6.96 26.81
C ILE A 4 -19.31 -6.95 25.28
N LEU A 5 -19.76 -5.81 24.76
CA LEU A 5 -19.83 -5.50 23.34
C LEU A 5 -18.40 -5.23 22.82
N TRP A 6 -17.93 -6.02 21.85
CA TRP A 6 -16.70 -5.85 21.04
C TRP A 6 -15.41 -5.50 21.80
N ARG A 7 -14.57 -6.51 22.08
CA ARG A 7 -13.13 -6.27 22.27
C ARG A 7 -12.52 -5.89 20.92
N GLY A 8 -12.29 -4.59 20.71
CA GLY A 8 -11.47 -4.12 19.59
C GLY A 8 -10.06 -4.73 19.66
N VAL A 9 -9.49 -5.03 18.50
CA VAL A 9 -8.06 -5.34 18.38
C VAL A 9 -7.31 -4.04 18.09
N PHE A 10 -6.34 -3.73 18.93
CA PHE A 10 -5.45 -2.60 18.75
C PHE A 10 -4.09 -3.12 18.28
N LEU A 11 -3.46 -2.39 17.37
CA LEU A 11 -2.08 -2.67 17.00
C LEU A 11 -1.16 -2.24 18.16
N THR A 12 -0.08 -2.99 18.35
CA THR A 12 1.05 -2.49 19.13
C THR A 12 1.75 -1.38 18.34
N ALA A 13 2.63 -0.60 18.97
CA ALA A 13 3.43 0.39 18.25
C ALA A 13 4.22 -0.23 17.08
N GLU A 14 4.72 -1.46 17.25
CA GLU A 14 5.37 -2.23 16.18
C GLU A 14 4.39 -2.61 15.07
N GLY A 15 3.17 -3.04 15.44
CA GLY A 15 2.11 -3.35 14.49
C GLY A 15 1.64 -2.13 13.71
N GLU A 16 1.55 -0.95 14.34
CA GLU A 16 1.22 0.31 13.67
C GLU A 16 2.31 0.70 12.67
N LYS A 17 3.58 0.55 13.04
CA LYS A 17 4.71 0.81 12.14
C LYS A 17 4.66 -0.12 10.92
N LEU A 18 4.46 -1.42 11.14
CA LEU A 18 4.36 -2.39 10.05
C LEU A 18 3.17 -2.12 9.13
N ALA A 19 2.02 -1.75 9.71
CA ALA A 19 0.83 -1.38 8.93
C ALA A 19 1.06 -0.12 8.11
N GLN A 20 1.79 0.87 8.65
CA GLN A 20 2.17 2.08 7.92
C GLN A 20 3.11 1.75 6.76
N GLU A 21 4.13 0.91 6.99
CA GLU A 21 5.05 0.45 5.94
C GLU A 21 4.32 -0.29 4.82
N SER A 22 3.39 -1.20 5.13
CA SER A 22 2.56 -1.89 4.13
C SER A 22 1.70 -0.90 3.33
N ARG A 23 1.04 0.06 3.98
CA ARG A 23 0.25 1.10 3.28
C ARG A 23 1.08 1.97 2.35
N GLU A 24 2.29 2.33 2.76
CA GLU A 24 3.19 3.12 1.92
C GLU A 24 3.62 2.35 0.67
N ARG A 25 3.95 1.06 0.84
CA ARG A 25 4.29 0.16 -0.27
C ARG A 25 3.10 -0.02 -1.22
N HIS A 26 1.90 -0.23 -0.68
CA HIS A 26 0.65 -0.28 -1.45
C HIS A 26 0.52 0.93 -2.36
N GLN A 27 0.62 2.12 -1.77
CA GLN A 27 0.37 3.38 -2.48
C GLN A 27 1.38 3.63 -3.60
N ILE A 28 2.65 3.24 -3.39
CA ILE A 28 3.68 3.38 -4.42
C ILE A 28 3.36 2.50 -5.62
N VAL A 29 2.98 1.23 -5.39
CA VAL A 29 2.64 0.30 -6.48
C VAL A 29 1.35 0.75 -7.18
N GLU A 30 0.30 1.09 -6.42
CA GLU A 30 -0.98 1.55 -6.99
C GLU A 30 -0.77 2.78 -7.89
N ASN A 31 -0.06 3.79 -7.38
CA ASN A 31 0.20 5.02 -8.14
C ASN A 31 1.02 4.75 -9.40
N PHE A 32 2.01 3.87 -9.31
CA PHE A 32 2.80 3.46 -10.46
C PHE A 32 1.93 2.81 -11.53
N LEU A 33 1.05 1.86 -11.16
CA LEU A 33 0.14 1.19 -12.09
C LEU A 33 -0.86 2.19 -12.70
N LEU A 34 -1.37 3.14 -11.92
CA LEU A 34 -2.23 4.21 -12.42
C LEU A 34 -1.53 5.09 -13.46
N VAL A 35 -0.26 5.46 -13.23
CA VAL A 35 0.55 6.22 -14.21
C VAL A 35 0.78 5.42 -15.49
N LEU A 36 0.85 4.09 -15.42
CA LEU A 36 0.90 3.22 -16.60
C LEU A 36 -0.44 3.12 -17.36
N GLY A 37 -1.52 3.66 -16.82
CA GLY A 37 -2.86 3.61 -17.42
C GLY A 37 -3.69 2.39 -17.03
N VAL A 38 -3.29 1.65 -15.99
CA VAL A 38 -4.11 0.58 -15.42
C VAL A 38 -5.35 1.19 -14.75
N SER A 39 -6.50 0.54 -14.87
CA SER A 39 -7.74 1.04 -14.26
C SER A 39 -7.63 1.03 -12.72
N PRO A 40 -8.29 1.97 -12.00
CA PRO A 40 -8.14 2.07 -10.55
C PRO A 40 -8.52 0.82 -9.76
N GLU A 41 -9.51 0.06 -10.24
CA GLU A 41 -9.90 -1.21 -9.62
C GLU A 41 -8.79 -2.26 -9.71
N ILE A 42 -8.19 -2.40 -10.90
CA ILE A 42 -7.13 -3.38 -11.16
C ILE A 42 -5.83 -2.94 -10.47
N ALA A 43 -5.49 -1.65 -10.54
CA ALA A 43 -4.30 -1.10 -9.88
C ALA A 43 -4.32 -1.37 -8.37
N ARG A 44 -5.46 -1.17 -7.71
CA ARG A 44 -5.62 -1.45 -6.27
C ARG A 44 -5.45 -2.92 -5.96
N ARG A 45 -6.17 -3.80 -6.67
CA ARG A 45 -6.13 -5.25 -6.45
C ARG A 45 -4.73 -5.81 -6.69
N ASP A 46 -4.06 -5.36 -7.74
CA ASP A 46 -2.73 -5.85 -8.09
C ASP A 46 -1.67 -5.30 -7.11
N ALA A 47 -1.84 -4.06 -6.61
CA ALA A 47 -0.99 -3.50 -5.56
C ALA A 47 -1.02 -4.31 -4.25
N GLU A 48 -2.19 -4.82 -3.81
CA GLU A 48 -2.32 -5.68 -2.62
C GLU A 48 -1.42 -6.93 -2.68
N GLY A 49 -1.30 -7.55 -3.87
CA GLY A 49 -0.42 -8.71 -4.05
C GLY A 49 1.05 -8.33 -4.16
N MET A 50 1.33 -7.24 -4.87
CA MET A 50 2.69 -6.80 -5.19
C MET A 50 3.41 -6.19 -3.98
N GLU A 51 2.73 -5.44 -3.12
CA GLU A 51 3.34 -4.74 -1.98
C GLU A 51 4.11 -5.69 -1.04
N HIS A 52 3.72 -6.97 -0.95
CA HIS A 52 4.37 -7.97 -0.11
C HIS A 52 5.62 -8.60 -0.74
N HIS A 53 5.76 -8.53 -2.08
CA HIS A 53 6.77 -9.29 -2.82
C HIS A 53 7.79 -8.43 -3.58
N VAL A 54 7.46 -7.16 -3.85
CA VAL A 54 8.33 -6.23 -4.57
C VAL A 54 9.57 -5.89 -3.72
N SER A 55 10.76 -5.96 -4.30
CA SER A 55 11.99 -5.56 -3.60
C SER A 55 12.03 -4.04 -3.37
N GLU A 56 12.77 -3.59 -2.34
CA GLU A 56 12.99 -2.15 -2.08
C GLU A 56 13.52 -1.41 -3.32
N GLU A 57 14.50 -1.98 -4.02
CA GLU A 57 15.07 -1.39 -5.25
C GLU A 57 14.02 -1.16 -6.34
N THR A 58 13.12 -2.13 -6.53
CA THR A 58 12.04 -2.03 -7.51
C THR A 58 10.99 -1.00 -7.08
N LEU A 59 10.68 -0.96 -5.78
CA LEU A 59 9.75 0.00 -5.21
C LEU A 59 10.25 1.45 -5.37
N ASP A 60 11.55 1.67 -5.19
CA ASP A 60 12.18 2.97 -5.43
C ASP A 60 12.13 3.36 -6.90
N ALA A 61 12.34 2.41 -7.82
CA ALA A 61 12.17 2.65 -9.24
C ALA A 61 10.72 3.05 -9.59
N PHE A 62 9.72 2.39 -9.00
CA PHE A 62 8.30 2.75 -9.16
C PHE A 62 8.03 4.17 -8.65
N ARG A 63 8.56 4.52 -7.47
CA ARG A 63 8.42 5.85 -6.87
C ARG A 63 9.00 6.93 -7.78
N LEU A 64 10.24 6.75 -8.25
CA LEU A 64 10.93 7.70 -9.13
C LEU A 64 10.20 7.85 -10.48
N PHE A 65 9.75 6.73 -11.06
CA PHE A 65 8.98 6.76 -12.30
C PHE A 65 7.68 7.55 -12.12
N THR A 66 6.94 7.27 -11.05
CA THR A 66 5.68 7.94 -10.71
C THR A 66 5.90 9.44 -10.51
N GLN A 67 6.95 9.86 -9.80
CA GLN A 67 7.28 11.29 -9.62
C GLN A 67 7.60 12.00 -10.93
N LYS A 68 8.22 11.30 -11.89
CA LYS A 68 8.61 11.86 -13.18
C LYS A 68 7.46 11.91 -14.19
N HIS A 69 6.56 10.93 -14.16
CA HIS A 69 5.55 10.69 -15.18
C HIS A 69 4.11 10.91 -14.71
N GLY A 70 3.86 10.87 -13.40
CA GLY A 70 2.61 11.31 -12.79
C GLY A 70 2.57 12.83 -12.73
N ALA A 71 2.27 13.47 -13.86
CA ALA A 71 2.12 14.92 -13.90
C ALA A 71 0.78 15.37 -13.27
N LYS A 72 0.91 16.19 -12.21
CA LYS A 72 -0.04 17.14 -11.57
C LYS A 72 -1.45 16.67 -11.19
#